data_AF-D3S3C1-F1
#
_entry.id   AF-D3S3C1-F1
#
_cell.length_a   1.000
_cell.length_b   1.000
_cell.length_c   1.000
_cell.angle_alpha   90.00
_cell.angle_beta   90.00
_cell.angle_gamma   90.00
#
_symmetry.space_group_name_H-M   'P 1'
#
loop_
_entity.id
_entity.type
_entity.pdbx_description
1 polymer ?
#
loop_
_entity_poly.entity_id
_entity_poly.type
_entity_poly.pdbx_seq_one_letter_code
_entity_poly.pdbx_strand_id
1 'polypeptide(L)'
;MKVGLWRRITRTFKANSKKREREGENEGREESGYEGGSGEERREERMRGQRMMRQKMRDEIVRRVRDWLVEEGIYKDRVTDENADHHFIAEVPPSSGQLIDIIFPKSREDLVAIVSGVKLSDEHHARLMSLKAEKRDEILWKMRFDLLFLPTGFQILPSAENPQIFQFVRELYFDGLNKNLFIEAVNQVYRCKLFVIWTMQRLFGNNAASVSASAHDSMFL
;
A
#
# COMPACT_ATOMS: atom_id res chain seq x y z
N MET A 1 -10.91 -7.71 10.95
CA MET A 1 -9.47 -8.03 10.76
C MET A 1 -8.70 -6.96 9.94
N LYS A 2 -8.91 -5.65 10.18
CA LYS A 2 -8.31 -4.56 9.35
C LYS A 2 -7.02 -3.92 9.94
N VAL A 3 -6.72 -4.09 11.23
CA VAL A 3 -5.62 -3.36 11.93
C VAL A 3 -4.28 -4.12 11.95
N GLY A 4 -4.30 -5.45 11.84
CA GLY A 4 -3.11 -6.29 12.07
C GLY A 4 -2.10 -6.35 10.92
N LEU A 5 -2.57 -6.16 9.68
CA LEU A 5 -1.70 -6.18 8.49
C LEU A 5 -0.85 -4.91 8.42
N TRP A 6 -1.45 -3.77 8.78
CA TRP A 6 -0.78 -2.48 8.73
C TRP A 6 0.26 -2.28 9.85
N ARG A 7 0.06 -2.90 11.02
CA ARG A 7 1.10 -2.99 12.06
C ARG A 7 2.38 -3.71 11.61
N ARG A 8 2.31 -4.58 10.59
CA ARG A 8 3.49 -5.22 9.99
C ARG A 8 4.16 -4.33 8.93
N ILE A 9 3.37 -3.61 8.14
CA ILE A 9 3.85 -2.62 7.17
C ILE A 9 4.70 -1.54 7.86
N THR A 10 4.20 -0.95 8.95
CA THR A 10 4.88 0.14 9.65
C THR A 10 6.19 -0.27 10.33
N ARG A 11 6.34 -1.55 10.70
CA ARG A 11 7.60 -2.09 11.25
C ARG A 11 8.71 -2.13 10.19
N THR A 12 8.39 -2.55 8.97
CA THR A 12 9.34 -2.56 7.85
C THR A 12 9.69 -1.14 7.40
N PHE A 13 8.71 -0.21 7.39
CA PHE A 13 8.95 1.22 7.12
C PHE A 13 9.89 1.88 8.16
N LYS A 14 9.68 1.62 9.46
CA LYS A 14 10.59 2.11 10.53
C LYS A 14 12.01 1.55 10.42
N ALA A 15 12.17 0.30 9.97
CA ALA A 15 13.47 -0.34 9.84
C ALA A 15 14.33 0.26 8.71
N ASN A 16 13.71 0.61 7.57
CA ASN A 16 14.42 1.23 6.44
C ASN A 16 14.73 2.74 6.66
N SER A 17 13.89 3.47 7.40
CA SER A 17 14.15 4.88 7.75
C SER A 17 15.34 5.03 8.70
N LYS A 18 15.38 4.21 9.76
CA LYS A 18 16.49 4.23 10.75
C LYS A 18 17.85 3.84 10.16
N LYS A 19 17.87 3.06 9.07
CA LYS A 19 19.12 2.71 8.38
C LYS A 19 19.68 3.88 7.58
N ARG A 20 18.82 4.76 7.04
CA ARG A 20 19.23 5.97 6.29
C ARG A 20 19.60 7.14 7.18
N GLU A 21 18.97 7.28 8.36
CA GLU A 21 19.35 8.31 9.34
C GLU A 21 20.73 8.06 9.97
N ARG A 22 21.12 6.78 10.14
CA ARG A 22 22.43 6.40 10.71
C ARG A 22 23.62 6.60 9.78
N GLU A 23 23.39 6.87 8.50
CA GLU A 23 24.44 7.09 7.49
C GLU A 23 24.67 8.59 7.22
N GLY A 24 23.94 9.50 7.88
CA GLY A 24 24.00 10.95 7.65
C GLY A 24 24.49 11.80 8.83
N GLU A 25 24.87 11.22 9.96
CA GLU A 25 25.34 11.97 11.14
C GLU A 25 26.83 11.70 11.40
N ASN A 26 27.69 12.49 10.75
CA ASN A 26 28.96 12.90 11.33
C ASN A 26 29.48 14.17 10.66
N GLU A 27 30.17 15.01 11.45
CA GLU A 27 30.61 16.39 11.19
C GLU A 27 29.52 17.45 11.48
N GLY A 28 29.68 18.42 12.36
CA GLY A 28 30.81 18.85 13.19
C GLY A 28 30.31 20.03 14.04
N ARG A 29 30.72 20.07 15.30
CA ARG A 29 30.29 21.01 16.33
C ARG A 29 31.41 22.03 16.56
N GLU A 30 31.15 23.31 16.30
CA GLU A 30 31.89 24.42 16.92
C GLU A 30 30.92 25.56 17.27
N GLU A 31 30.96 25.95 18.54
CA GLU A 31 30.19 27.03 19.15
C GLU A 31 30.96 28.35 19.06
N SER A 32 30.30 29.44 18.67
CA SER A 32 30.73 30.79 19.07
C SER A 32 29.57 31.79 19.14
N GLY A 33 29.33 32.33 20.33
CA GLY A 33 29.12 33.76 20.60
C GLY A 33 27.92 34.51 20.00
N TYR A 34 26.88 34.69 20.83
CA TYR A 34 25.94 35.83 20.95
C TYR A 34 25.79 36.89 19.83
N GLU A 35 24.57 36.99 19.28
CA GLU A 35 23.80 38.24 19.09
C GLU A 35 22.29 37.86 18.97
N GLY A 36 21.58 37.92 20.10
CA GLY A 36 20.23 37.36 20.27
C GLY A 36 19.10 38.34 19.94
N GLY A 37 18.06 37.83 19.26
CA GLY A 37 16.75 38.48 19.12
C GLY A 37 16.17 38.40 17.70
N SER A 38 16.82 39.01 16.71
CA SER A 38 16.19 39.26 15.40
C SER A 38 16.41 38.16 14.34
N GLY A 39 17.48 37.37 14.46
CA GLY A 39 17.83 36.33 13.48
C GLY A 39 17.09 35.02 13.69
N GLU A 40 16.90 34.62 14.95
CA GLU A 40 16.22 33.37 15.32
C GLU A 40 14.72 33.47 15.10
N GLU A 41 14.10 34.59 15.46
CA GLU A 41 12.68 34.86 15.21
C GLU A 41 12.35 34.88 13.71
N ARG A 42 13.20 35.51 12.88
CA ARG A 42 13.08 35.46 11.41
C ARG A 42 13.27 34.07 10.83
N ARG A 43 14.13 33.23 11.44
CA ARG A 43 14.31 31.82 11.03
C ARG A 43 13.09 30.99 11.40
N GLU A 44 12.56 31.14 12.60
CA GLU A 44 11.33 30.48 13.03
C GLU A 44 10.14 30.86 12.16
N GLU A 45 9.97 32.15 11.87
CA GLU A 45 8.88 32.65 11.02
C GLU A 45 8.95 32.07 9.60
N ARG A 46 10.16 32.00 9.02
CA ARG A 46 10.39 31.32 7.73
C ARG A 46 10.05 29.84 7.79
N MET A 47 10.47 29.14 8.85
CA MET A 47 10.19 27.71 9.04
C MET A 47 8.68 27.45 9.22
N ARG A 48 7.98 28.29 9.98
CA ARG A 48 6.52 28.25 10.13
C ARG A 48 5.83 28.49 8.80
N GLY A 49 6.27 29.50 8.04
CA GLY A 49 5.77 29.79 6.69
C GLY A 49 5.90 28.60 5.74
N GLN A 50 7.08 27.98 5.69
CA GLN A 50 7.32 26.79 4.86
C GLN A 50 6.46 25.60 5.31
N ARG A 51 6.32 25.38 6.62
CA ARG A 51 5.47 24.30 7.16
C ARG A 51 4.00 24.51 6.80
N MET A 52 3.50 25.73 6.93
CA MET A 52 2.13 26.06 6.52
C MET A 52 1.91 25.85 5.02
N MET A 53 2.87 26.24 4.19
CA MET A 53 2.79 26.03 2.74
C MET A 53 2.76 24.55 2.37
N ARG A 54 3.61 23.73 3.00
CA ARG A 54 3.61 22.27 2.83
C ARG A 54 2.29 21.62 3.24
N GLN A 55 1.74 22.02 4.39
CA GLN A 55 0.46 21.49 4.86
C GLN A 55 -0.68 21.84 3.90
N LYS A 56 -0.75 23.10 3.45
CA LYS A 56 -1.76 23.53 2.46
C LYS A 56 -1.67 22.74 1.16
N MET A 57 -0.46 22.54 0.64
CA MET A 57 -0.24 21.72 -0.56
C MET A 57 -0.74 20.29 -0.34
N ARG A 58 -0.43 19.70 0.81
CA ARG A 58 -0.85 18.34 1.14
C ARG A 58 -2.36 18.21 1.24
N ASP A 59 -3.03 19.15 1.91
CA ASP A 59 -4.50 19.17 2.02
C ASP A 59 -5.17 19.29 0.64
N GLU A 60 -4.59 20.08 -0.26
CA GLU A 60 -5.04 20.20 -1.65
C GLU A 60 -4.90 18.87 -2.40
N ILE A 61 -3.74 18.21 -2.30
CA ILE A 61 -3.50 16.92 -2.94
C ILE A 61 -4.44 15.84 -2.41
N VAL A 62 -4.63 15.76 -1.09
CA VAL A 62 -5.57 14.84 -0.44
C VAL A 62 -6.98 15.04 -1.00
N ARG A 63 -7.42 16.30 -1.12
CA ARG A 63 -8.72 16.62 -1.71
C ARG A 63 -8.81 16.15 -3.16
N ARG A 64 -7.81 16.47 -3.99
CA ARG A 64 -7.77 16.06 -5.41
C ARG A 64 -7.82 14.55 -5.56
N VAL A 65 -7.05 13.80 -4.78
CA VAL A 65 -7.07 12.33 -4.78
C VAL A 65 -8.45 11.80 -4.41
N ARG A 66 -9.10 12.36 -3.38
CA ARG A 66 -10.47 11.97 -3.02
C ARG A 66 -11.44 12.25 -4.17
N ASP A 67 -11.36 13.42 -4.77
CA ASP A 67 -12.24 13.83 -5.87
C ASP A 67 -12.06 12.89 -7.07
N TRP A 68 -10.82 12.51 -7.43
CA TRP A 68 -10.56 11.52 -8.47
C TRP A 68 -11.19 10.15 -8.16
N LEU A 69 -11.09 9.67 -6.92
CA LEU A 69 -11.74 8.41 -6.53
C LEU A 69 -13.26 8.47 -6.66
N VAL A 70 -13.88 9.62 -6.34
CA VAL A 70 -15.33 9.85 -6.46
C VAL A 70 -15.74 9.93 -7.93
N GLU A 71 -15.00 10.68 -8.75
CA GLU A 71 -15.24 10.82 -10.20
C GLU A 71 -15.20 9.47 -10.91
N GLU A 72 -14.28 8.58 -10.53
CA GLU A 72 -14.18 7.23 -11.09
C GLU A 72 -15.19 6.24 -10.47
N GLY A 73 -16.02 6.67 -9.51
CA GLY A 73 -17.03 5.83 -8.86
C GLY A 73 -16.47 4.74 -7.95
N ILE A 74 -15.19 4.84 -7.56
CA ILE A 74 -14.47 3.82 -6.77
C ILE A 74 -14.25 4.25 -5.31
N TYR A 75 -14.56 5.49 -4.93
CA TYR A 75 -14.46 5.93 -3.53
C TYR A 75 -15.48 5.16 -2.67
N LYS A 76 -14.99 4.53 -1.59
CA LYS A 76 -15.83 3.77 -0.66
C LYS A 76 -15.98 4.44 0.70
N ASP A 77 -14.86 4.74 1.35
CA ASP A 77 -14.87 5.22 2.73
C ASP A 77 -13.56 5.94 3.11
N ARG A 78 -13.55 6.56 4.28
CA ARG A 78 -12.35 7.06 4.97
C ARG A 78 -12.23 6.39 6.32
N VAL A 79 -11.05 5.88 6.65
CA VAL A 79 -10.79 5.22 7.94
C VAL A 79 -9.79 6.02 8.77
N THR A 80 -9.93 5.89 10.09
CA THR A 80 -8.96 6.46 11.05
C THR A 80 -7.75 5.54 11.15
N ASP A 81 -6.56 6.14 11.08
CA ASP A 81 -5.30 5.42 11.15
C ASP A 81 -4.27 6.19 11.98
N GLU A 82 -3.55 5.49 12.88
CA GLU A 82 -2.59 6.08 13.81
C GLU A 82 -1.32 6.58 13.10
N ASN A 83 -0.84 5.92 12.05
CA ASN A 83 0.38 6.35 11.33
C ASN A 83 0.11 7.00 9.96
N ALA A 84 -1.15 7.33 9.64
CA ALA A 84 -1.52 8.07 8.44
C ALA A 84 -2.38 9.28 8.79
N ASP A 85 -2.22 10.37 8.06
CA ASP A 85 -3.06 11.57 8.25
C ASP A 85 -4.38 11.43 7.49
N HIS A 86 -4.33 10.72 6.36
CA HIS A 86 -5.49 10.38 5.56
C HIS A 86 -5.38 8.94 5.07
N HIS A 87 -6.47 8.21 5.17
CA HIS A 87 -6.59 6.84 4.67
C HIS A 87 -7.97 6.68 4.04
N PHE A 88 -8.00 6.60 2.71
CA PHE A 88 -9.20 6.32 1.94
C PHE A 88 -9.25 4.86 1.52
N ILE A 89 -10.46 4.34 1.37
CA ILE A 89 -10.74 3.02 0.82
C ILE A 89 -11.34 3.21 -0.56
N ALA A 90 -10.74 2.55 -1.55
CA ALA A 90 -11.26 2.43 -2.89
C ALA A 90 -11.76 0.99 -3.14
N GLU A 91 -12.87 0.85 -3.86
CA GLU A 91 -13.42 -0.45 -4.30
C GLU A 91 -13.24 -0.56 -5.81
N VAL A 92 -12.39 -1.50 -6.25
CA VAL A 92 -11.97 -1.61 -7.64
C VAL A 92 -12.09 -3.06 -8.12
N PRO A 93 -12.95 -3.37 -9.11
CA PRO A 93 -13.92 -2.49 -9.74
C PRO A 93 -15.03 -2.03 -8.77
N PRO A 94 -15.82 -1.01 -9.14
CA PRO A 94 -17.00 -0.62 -8.36
C PRO A 94 -17.90 -1.82 -8.05
N SER A 95 -18.40 -1.88 -6.82
CA SER A 95 -19.32 -2.94 -6.33
C SER A 95 -18.78 -4.38 -6.36
N SER A 96 -17.46 -4.58 -6.47
CA SER A 96 -16.87 -5.93 -6.55
C SER A 96 -16.43 -6.52 -5.20
N GLY A 97 -16.55 -5.76 -4.11
CA GLY A 97 -15.98 -6.06 -2.79
C GLY A 97 -14.45 -6.04 -2.73
N GLN A 98 -13.76 -5.67 -3.81
CA GLN A 98 -12.30 -5.71 -3.88
C GLN A 98 -11.71 -4.38 -3.45
N LEU A 99 -11.29 -4.32 -2.19
CA LEU A 99 -10.78 -3.08 -1.59
C LEU A 99 -9.29 -2.86 -1.86
N ILE A 100 -8.94 -1.58 -1.99
CA ILE A 100 -7.59 -1.00 -2.09
C ILE A 100 -7.50 0.18 -1.12
N ASP A 101 -6.40 0.25 -0.39
CA ASP A 101 -6.11 1.32 0.57
C ASP A 101 -5.32 2.45 -0.11
N ILE A 102 -5.73 3.69 0.09
CA ILE A 102 -5.05 4.90 -0.37
C ILE A 102 -4.60 5.69 0.86
N ILE A 103 -3.30 5.72 1.11
CA ILE A 103 -2.72 6.11 2.40
C ILE A 103 -1.79 7.30 2.23
N PHE A 104 -1.97 8.31 3.06
CA PHE A 104 -1.08 9.46 3.21
C PHE A 104 -0.33 9.32 4.54
N PRO A 105 0.88 8.73 4.54
CA PRO A 105 1.59 8.39 5.77
C PRO A 105 2.05 9.65 6.52
N LYS A 106 2.08 9.58 7.86
CA LYS A 106 2.63 10.63 8.72
C LYS A 106 4.13 10.79 8.60
N SER A 107 4.82 9.69 8.29
CA SER A 107 6.29 9.65 8.21
C SER A 107 6.86 10.26 6.93
N ARG A 108 6.03 10.50 5.90
CA ARG A 108 6.45 10.99 4.59
C ARG A 108 5.37 11.91 4.02
N GLU A 109 5.64 13.21 4.04
CA GLU A 109 4.62 14.26 3.82
C GLU A 109 4.29 14.50 2.34
N ASP A 110 5.13 14.05 1.42
CA ASP A 110 5.11 14.37 -0.02
C ASP A 110 4.65 13.21 -0.91
N LEU A 111 4.02 12.19 -0.33
CA LEU A 111 3.60 10.99 -1.06
C LEU A 111 2.21 10.50 -0.71
N VAL A 112 1.63 9.77 -1.66
CA VAL A 112 0.48 8.90 -1.46
C VAL A 112 0.86 7.46 -1.80
N ALA A 113 0.49 6.53 -0.93
CA ALA A 113 0.73 5.10 -1.10
C ALA A 113 -0.58 4.39 -1.45
N ILE A 114 -0.58 3.63 -2.53
CA ILE A 114 -1.68 2.78 -2.97
C ILE A 114 -1.33 1.35 -2.59
N VAL A 115 -2.12 0.74 -1.72
CA VAL A 115 -1.79 -0.52 -1.05
C VAL A 115 -2.92 -1.52 -1.19
N SER A 116 -2.58 -2.78 -1.47
CA SER A 116 -3.54 -3.88 -1.34
C SER A 116 -2.85 -5.16 -0.89
N GLY A 117 -3.61 -6.06 -0.28
CA GLY A 117 -3.11 -7.36 0.17
C GLY A 117 -4.05 -8.50 -0.18
N VAL A 118 -3.49 -9.63 -0.58
CA VAL A 118 -4.20 -10.90 -0.77
C VAL A 118 -3.74 -11.86 0.32
N LYS A 119 -4.61 -12.15 1.27
CA LYS A 119 -4.41 -13.26 2.21
C LYS A 119 -4.91 -14.54 1.56
N LEU A 120 -4.08 -15.57 1.51
CA LEU A 120 -4.53 -16.90 1.10
C LEU A 120 -5.50 -17.44 2.14
N SER A 121 -6.59 -18.07 1.69
CA SER A 121 -7.43 -18.86 2.59
C SER A 121 -6.62 -20.02 3.15
N ASP A 122 -7.00 -20.52 4.33
CA ASP A 122 -6.30 -21.63 4.97
C ASP A 122 -6.32 -22.88 4.05
N GLU A 123 -7.40 -23.07 3.28
CA GLU A 123 -7.49 -24.12 2.25
C GLU A 123 -6.48 -23.93 1.12
N HIS A 124 -6.43 -22.75 0.49
CA HIS A 124 -5.48 -22.48 -0.60
C HIS A 124 -4.03 -22.56 -0.14
N HIS A 125 -3.74 -22.07 1.08
CA HIS A 125 -2.42 -22.18 1.69
C HIS A 125 -2.04 -23.65 1.91
N ALA A 126 -2.92 -24.44 2.57
CA ALA A 126 -2.65 -25.85 2.81
C ALA A 126 -2.44 -26.65 1.51
N ARG A 127 -3.25 -26.37 0.47
CA ARG A 127 -3.12 -27.02 -0.85
C ARG A 127 -1.84 -26.62 -1.59
N LEU A 128 -1.40 -25.38 -1.45
CA LEU A 128 -0.12 -24.93 -1.99
C LEU A 128 1.06 -25.59 -1.28
N MET A 129 0.99 -25.69 0.05
CA MET A 129 2.05 -26.29 0.85
C MET A 129 2.11 -27.82 0.73
N SER A 130 1.02 -28.48 0.35
CA SER A 130 0.96 -29.94 0.12
C SER A 130 1.45 -30.38 -1.26
N LEU A 131 1.75 -29.44 -2.17
CA LEU A 131 2.41 -29.75 -3.43
C LEU A 131 3.82 -30.33 -3.17
N LYS A 132 4.31 -31.15 -4.12
CA LYS A 132 5.72 -31.53 -4.17
C LYS A 132 6.60 -30.29 -4.18
N ALA A 133 7.74 -30.35 -3.49
CA ALA A 133 8.62 -29.19 -3.29
C ALA A 133 9.00 -28.52 -4.61
N GLU A 134 9.35 -29.31 -5.63
CA GLU A 134 9.78 -28.82 -6.95
C GLU A 134 8.65 -28.03 -7.63
N LYS A 135 7.43 -28.56 -7.62
CA LYS A 135 6.26 -27.92 -8.23
C LYS A 135 5.84 -26.66 -7.47
N ARG A 136 5.89 -26.70 -6.14
CA ARG A 136 5.63 -25.53 -5.30
C ARG A 136 6.63 -24.42 -5.60
N ASP A 137 7.92 -24.76 -5.64
CA ASP A 137 8.99 -23.80 -5.86
C ASP A 137 8.91 -23.20 -7.26
N GLU A 138 8.61 -24.00 -8.29
CA GLU A 138 8.34 -23.55 -9.65
C GLU A 138 7.23 -22.49 -9.69
N ILE A 139 6.08 -22.79 -9.08
CA ILE A 139 4.94 -21.86 -9.03
C ILE A 139 5.33 -20.56 -8.33
N LEU A 140 5.97 -20.65 -7.17
CA LEU A 140 6.34 -19.47 -6.38
C LEU A 140 7.42 -18.63 -7.05
N TRP A 141 8.40 -19.25 -7.71
CA TRP A 141 9.40 -18.54 -8.52
C TRP A 141 8.75 -17.85 -9.71
N LYS A 142 7.85 -18.54 -10.41
CA LYS A 142 7.12 -17.92 -11.52
C LYS A 142 6.35 -16.69 -11.07
N MET A 143 5.58 -16.80 -9.97
CA MET A 143 4.86 -15.64 -9.42
C MET A 143 5.78 -14.48 -9.07
N ARG A 144 6.96 -14.76 -8.49
CA ARG A 144 7.96 -13.72 -8.16
C ARG A 144 8.47 -13.02 -9.42
N PHE A 145 8.84 -13.77 -10.46
CA PHE A 145 9.34 -13.17 -11.70
C PHE A 145 8.26 -12.41 -12.48
N ASP A 146 7.02 -12.93 -12.52
CA ASP A 146 5.89 -12.26 -13.16
C ASP A 146 5.60 -10.90 -12.48
N LEU A 147 5.80 -10.80 -11.16
CA LEU A 147 5.60 -9.56 -10.40
C LEU A 147 6.82 -8.62 -10.40
N LEU A 148 8.04 -9.14 -10.61
CA LEU A 148 9.30 -8.41 -10.42
C LEU A 148 9.43 -7.16 -11.30
N PHE A 149 8.97 -7.23 -12.54
CA PHE A 149 9.14 -6.15 -13.52
C PHE A 149 7.97 -5.17 -13.54
N LEU A 150 7.00 -5.34 -12.64
CA LEU A 150 5.90 -4.40 -12.52
C LEU A 150 6.38 -3.16 -11.74
N PRO A 151 5.97 -1.95 -12.15
CA PRO A 151 6.19 -0.75 -11.34
C PRO A 151 5.66 -0.86 -9.89
N THR A 152 4.67 -1.70 -9.63
CA THR A 152 4.16 -1.97 -8.29
C THR A 152 5.12 -2.88 -7.51
N GLY A 153 5.62 -2.39 -6.38
CA GLY A 153 6.41 -3.21 -5.47
C GLY A 153 5.55 -4.26 -4.77
N PHE A 154 6.14 -5.40 -4.41
CA PHE A 154 5.45 -6.46 -3.69
C PHE A 154 6.25 -7.02 -2.52
N GLN A 155 5.54 -7.61 -1.56
CA GLN A 155 6.10 -8.37 -0.45
C GLN A 155 5.30 -9.65 -0.25
N ILE A 156 5.99 -10.73 0.14
CA ILE A 156 5.38 -12.01 0.47
C ILE A 156 5.66 -12.29 1.95
N LEU A 157 4.60 -12.48 2.73
CA LEU A 157 4.69 -12.64 4.18
C LEU A 157 4.15 -14.02 4.61
N PRO A 158 4.74 -14.65 5.64
CA PRO A 158 5.96 -14.24 6.33
C PRO A 158 7.25 -14.41 5.49
N SER A 159 7.26 -15.31 4.51
CA SER A 159 8.40 -15.49 3.59
C SER A 159 7.91 -15.96 2.21
N ALA A 160 8.81 -15.93 1.22
CA ALA A 160 8.51 -16.38 -0.14
C ALA A 160 8.27 -17.89 -0.23
N GLU A 161 8.85 -18.68 0.68
CA GLU A 161 8.77 -20.15 0.73
C GLU A 161 7.51 -20.63 1.46
N ASN A 162 6.95 -19.79 2.33
CA ASN A 162 5.71 -20.05 3.07
C ASN A 162 4.75 -18.85 2.95
N PRO A 163 4.18 -18.62 1.76
CA PRO A 163 3.40 -17.42 1.48
C PRO A 163 2.01 -17.50 2.12
N GLN A 164 1.68 -16.59 3.02
CA GLN A 164 0.33 -16.43 3.56
C GLN A 164 -0.34 -15.16 3.03
N ILE A 165 0.46 -14.11 2.80
CA ILE A 165 -0.04 -12.82 2.33
C ILE A 165 0.87 -12.30 1.22
N PHE A 166 0.28 -11.94 0.09
CA PHE A 166 0.91 -11.15 -0.95
C PHE A 166 0.46 -9.71 -0.78
N GLN A 167 1.42 -8.80 -0.66
CA GLN A 167 1.16 -7.39 -0.47
C GLN A 167 1.73 -6.59 -1.63
N PHE A 168 0.99 -5.59 -2.08
CA PHE A 168 1.34 -4.71 -3.19
C PHE A 168 1.31 -3.26 -2.75
N VAL A 169 2.34 -2.50 -3.13
CA VAL A 169 2.47 -1.08 -2.81
C VAL A 169 2.96 -0.32 -4.03
N ARG A 170 2.26 0.75 -4.39
CA ARG A 170 2.69 1.74 -5.38
C ARG A 170 2.74 3.10 -4.71
N GLU A 171 3.92 3.71 -4.63
CA GLU A 171 4.13 5.04 -4.06
C GLU A 171 4.16 6.08 -5.19
N LEU A 172 3.41 7.16 -5.02
CA LEU A 172 3.40 8.29 -5.95
C LEU A 172 3.76 9.57 -5.18
N TYR A 173 4.76 10.30 -5.68
CA TYR A 173 5.20 11.58 -5.14
C TYR A 173 4.37 12.72 -5.70
N PHE A 174 4.17 13.78 -4.91
CA PHE A 174 3.29 14.89 -5.28
C PHE A 174 3.78 15.69 -6.48
N ASP A 175 5.08 15.70 -6.75
CA ASP A 175 5.71 16.40 -7.88
C ASP A 175 5.37 15.78 -9.25
N GLY A 176 5.08 14.48 -9.29
CA GLY A 176 4.64 13.76 -10.49
C GLY A 176 3.15 13.39 -10.49
N LEU A 177 2.43 13.68 -9.40
CA LEU A 177 1.07 13.19 -9.20
C LEU A 177 0.05 13.93 -10.09
N ASN A 178 -0.64 13.15 -10.91
CA ASN A 178 -1.79 13.59 -11.69
C ASN A 178 -2.84 12.48 -11.75
N LYS A 179 -4.07 12.81 -12.18
CA LYS A 179 -5.19 11.87 -12.22
C LYS A 179 -4.84 10.61 -13.00
N ASN A 180 -4.24 10.74 -14.18
CA ASN A 180 -3.91 9.61 -15.04
C ASN A 180 -2.95 8.63 -14.34
N LEU A 181 -1.82 9.13 -13.83
CA LEU A 181 -0.84 8.32 -13.12
C LEU A 181 -1.44 7.67 -11.85
N PHE A 182 -2.28 8.41 -11.13
CA PHE A 182 -2.95 7.92 -9.93
C PHE A 182 -3.89 6.74 -10.24
N ILE A 183 -4.79 6.90 -11.22
CA ILE A 183 -5.74 5.85 -11.60
C ILE A 183 -5.03 4.66 -12.24
N GLU A 184 -4.00 4.88 -13.06
CA GLU A 184 -3.16 3.81 -13.59
C GLU A 184 -2.54 2.97 -12.45
N ALA A 185 -1.98 3.64 -11.44
CA ALA A 185 -1.37 2.99 -10.28
C ALA A 185 -2.40 2.19 -9.45
N VAL A 186 -3.60 2.74 -9.23
CA VAL A 186 -4.72 2.02 -8.58
C VAL A 186 -5.07 0.74 -9.35
N ASN A 187 -5.26 0.87 -10.65
CA ASN A 187 -5.56 -0.27 -11.53
C ASN A 187 -4.40 -1.28 -11.60
N GLN A 188 -3.16 -0.82 -11.49
CA GLN A 188 -1.99 -1.71 -11.46
C GLN A 188 -1.94 -2.53 -10.17
N VAL A 189 -2.18 -1.92 -9.01
CA VAL A 189 -2.28 -2.63 -7.73
C VAL A 189 -3.42 -3.64 -7.77
N TYR A 190 -4.58 -3.27 -8.34
CA TYR A 190 -5.68 -4.20 -8.57
C TYR A 190 -5.28 -5.41 -9.44
N ARG A 191 -4.59 -5.18 -10.57
CA ARG A 191 -4.12 -6.26 -11.46
C ARG A 191 -3.16 -7.22 -10.75
N CYS A 192 -2.27 -6.71 -9.91
CA CYS A 192 -1.37 -7.55 -9.10
C CYS A 192 -2.16 -8.43 -8.12
N LYS A 193 -3.17 -7.86 -7.47
CA LYS A 193 -4.10 -8.59 -6.59
C LYS A 193 -4.83 -9.70 -7.35
N LEU A 194 -5.40 -9.38 -8.50
CA LEU A 194 -6.09 -10.35 -9.37
C LEU A 194 -5.16 -11.48 -9.82
N PHE A 195 -3.92 -11.17 -10.20
CA PHE A 195 -2.94 -12.17 -10.61
C PHE A 195 -2.78 -13.29 -9.57
N VAL A 196 -2.68 -12.93 -8.28
CA VAL A 196 -2.58 -13.91 -7.20
C VAL A 196 -3.89 -14.71 -7.06
N ILE A 197 -5.03 -14.02 -7.04
CA ILE A 197 -6.36 -14.67 -6.91
C ILE A 197 -6.57 -15.69 -8.03
N TRP A 198 -6.36 -15.29 -9.28
CA TRP A 198 -6.53 -16.14 -10.45
C TRP A 198 -5.49 -17.25 -10.52
N THR A 199 -4.27 -17.01 -10.05
CA THR A 199 -3.27 -18.09 -9.97
C THR A 199 -3.74 -19.19 -9.01
N MET A 200 -4.23 -18.82 -7.82
CA MET A 200 -4.75 -19.79 -6.85
C MET A 200 -6.00 -20.50 -7.36
N GLN A 201 -6.94 -19.75 -7.95
CA GLN A 201 -8.14 -20.34 -8.57
C GLN A 201 -7.81 -21.27 -9.73
N ARG A 202 -6.82 -20.94 -10.57
CA ARG A 202 -6.41 -21.83 -11.66
C ARG A 202 -5.76 -23.12 -11.14
N LEU A 203 -4.97 -23.02 -10.07
CA LEU A 203 -4.30 -24.19 -9.47
C LEU A 203 -5.28 -25.08 -8.70
N PHE A 204 -6.28 -24.49 -8.04
CA PHE A 204 -7.06 -25.17 -7.00
C PHE A 204 -8.58 -25.11 -7.20
N GLY A 205 -9.09 -24.25 -8.08
CA GLY A 205 -10.50 -23.88 -8.20
C GLY A 205 -11.43 -24.91 -8.84
N ASN A 206 -10.94 -26.07 -9.29
CA ASN A 206 -11.75 -27.07 -10.02
C ASN A 206 -11.71 -28.51 -9.48
N ASN A 207 -11.50 -28.72 -8.18
CA ASN A 207 -11.73 -30.06 -7.57
C ASN A 207 -13.10 -30.17 -6.86
N ALA A 208 -14.08 -29.36 -7.24
CA ALA A 208 -15.49 -29.55 -6.88
C ALA A 208 -16.25 -30.24 -8.03
N ALA A 209 -15.76 -31.40 -8.48
CA ALA A 209 -16.64 -32.41 -9.07
C ALA A 209 -17.17 -33.30 -7.93
N SER A 210 -18.04 -32.72 -7.09
CA SER A 210 -19.10 -33.41 -6.34
C SER A 210 -19.75 -32.47 -5.31
N VAL A 211 -21.08 -32.49 -5.32
CA VAL A 211 -22.02 -32.07 -4.28
C VAL A 211 -22.58 -30.63 -4.32
N SER A 212 -23.72 -30.58 -5.03
CA SER A 212 -24.99 -29.87 -4.79
C SER A 212 -25.06 -28.34 -4.78
N ALA A 213 -25.79 -27.85 -5.78
CA ALA A 213 -26.68 -26.72 -5.62
C ALA A 213 -27.62 -26.93 -4.41
N SER A 214 -27.51 -26.06 -3.41
CA SER A 214 -28.63 -25.70 -2.55
C SER A 214 -28.77 -24.18 -2.57
N ALA A 215 -29.93 -23.75 -3.03
CA ALA A 215 -30.35 -22.39 -3.26
C ALA A 215 -30.45 -21.53 -1.98
N HIS A 216 -30.58 -20.21 -2.24
CA HIS A 216 -30.80 -19.06 -1.34
C HIS A 216 -29.52 -18.52 -0.67
N ASP A 217 -29.11 -17.25 -0.82
CA ASP A 217 -29.80 -15.98 -1.11
C ASP A 217 -28.67 -14.94 -1.41
N SER A 218 -28.69 -13.99 -2.34
CA SER A 218 -29.71 -13.37 -3.18
C SER A 218 -29.04 -12.72 -4.41
N MET A 219 -29.85 -12.60 -5.46
CA MET A 219 -29.61 -12.01 -6.78
C MET A 219 -29.04 -10.59 -6.77
N PHE A 220 -28.36 -10.27 -7.87
CA PHE A 220 -28.38 -8.98 -8.58
C PHE A 220 -29.13 -7.83 -7.88
N LEU A 221 -28.38 -6.78 -7.53
CA LEU A 221 -28.57 -5.39 -7.96
C LEU A 221 -27.23 -4.67 -7.86
#